data_AF-A0A9X3P3R5-F1
#
_entry.id   AF-A0A9X3P3R5-F1
#
_cell.length_a   1.000
_cell.length_b   1.000
_cell.length_c   1.000
_cell.angle_alpha   90.00
_cell.angle_beta   90.00
_cell.angle_gamma   90.00
#
_symmetry.space_group_name_H-M   'P 1'
#
loop_
_entity.id
_entity.type
_entity.pdbx_description
1 polymer ?
#
loop_
_entity_poly.entity_id
_entity_poly.type
_entity_poly.pdbx_seq_one_letter_code
_entity_poly.pdbx_strand_id
1 'polypeptide(L)'
;MNEFWVYASSPVAPDSLQVCANGNRADLVLIVSGLNTGIDHATWGDEWRSRPPEWRAWLKDCAAHVFANGSLLKERQTGTRARKARCCDG
;
A
#
# COMPACT_ATOMS: atom_id res chain seq x y z
N MET A 1 2.68 8.13 14.36
CA MET A 1 2.67 8.49 12.93
C MET A 1 3.44 7.42 12.20
N ASN A 2 2.75 6.37 11.77
CA ASN A 2 3.38 5.33 10.96
C ASN A 2 3.41 5.78 9.50
N GLU A 3 4.57 5.59 8.85
CA GLU A 3 4.72 5.90 7.43
C GLU A 3 4.48 4.63 6.62
N PHE A 4 3.67 4.71 5.55
CA PHE A 4 3.37 3.55 4.72
C PHE A 4 3.89 3.75 3.29
N TRP A 5 4.48 2.71 2.74
CA TRP A 5 5.09 2.74 1.43
C TRP A 5 4.39 1.75 0.52
N VAL A 6 3.92 2.22 -0.63
CA VAL A 6 3.20 1.41 -1.60
C VAL A 6 4.11 1.10 -2.78
N TYR A 7 4.37 -0.19 -2.99
CA TYR A 7 5.16 -0.71 -4.08
C TYR A 7 4.23 -1.38 -5.08
N ALA A 8 4.28 -0.92 -6.34
CA ALA A 8 3.58 -1.57 -7.43
C ALA A 8 4.52 -2.51 -8.18
N SER A 9 4.03 -3.69 -8.53
CA SER A 9 4.75 -4.63 -9.39
C SER A 9 5.07 -4.04 -10.77
N SER A 10 4.16 -3.23 -11.32
CA SER A 10 4.30 -2.54 -12.61
C SER A 10 3.79 -1.09 -12.53
N PRO A 11 4.40 -0.14 -13.26
CA PRO A 11 3.88 1.22 -13.39
C PRO A 11 2.58 1.32 -14.19
N VAL A 12 2.28 0.32 -15.04
CA VAL A 12 1.07 0.25 -15.87
C VAL A 12 0.40 -1.09 -15.58
N ALA A 13 -0.86 -1.05 -15.11
CA ALA A 13 -1.65 -2.22 -14.72
C ALA A 13 -0.88 -3.22 -13.81
N PRO A 14 -0.55 -2.84 -12.56
CA PRO A 14 0.13 -3.74 -11.63
C PRO A 14 -0.76 -4.96 -11.36
N ASP A 15 -0.14 -6.13 -11.39
CA ASP A 15 -0.80 -7.37 -10.96
C ASP A 15 -0.90 -7.44 -9.43
N SER A 16 0.10 -6.85 -8.75
CA SER A 16 0.15 -6.74 -7.29
C SER A 16 0.66 -5.37 -6.79
N LEU A 17 0.14 -4.99 -5.62
CA LEU A 17 0.53 -3.86 -4.79
C LEU A 17 0.99 -4.39 -3.43
N GLN A 18 2.10 -3.87 -2.91
CA GLN A 18 2.61 -4.22 -1.59
C GLN A 18 2.69 -2.95 -0.75
N VAL A 19 2.24 -3.01 0.49
CA VAL A 19 2.26 -1.92 1.46
C VAL A 19 3.18 -2.32 2.59
N CYS A 20 4.19 -1.50 2.85
CA CYS A 20 5.19 -1.73 3.88
C CYS A 20 5.20 -0.56 4.88
N ALA A 21 5.42 -0.83 6.16
CA ALA A 21 5.55 0.20 7.19
C ALA A 21 6.99 0.73 7.25
N ASN A 22 7.15 2.01 7.61
CA ASN A 22 8.42 2.69 7.86
C ASN A 22 9.45 2.61 6.71
N GLY A 23 9.00 2.37 5.49
CA GLY A 23 9.87 2.16 4.33
C GLY A 23 10.63 0.83 4.36
N ASN A 24 10.41 0.00 5.37
CA ASN A 24 11.05 -1.29 5.51
C ASN A 24 10.21 -2.38 4.85
N ARG A 25 10.73 -3.01 3.80
CA ARG A 25 10.02 -4.11 3.11
C ARG A 25 9.87 -5.38 3.95
N ALA A 26 10.61 -5.51 5.05
CA ALA A 26 10.39 -6.61 5.99
C ALA A 26 9.09 -6.42 6.80
N ASP A 27 8.68 -5.16 7.01
CA ASP A 27 7.45 -4.81 7.74
C ASP A 27 6.27 -4.77 6.78
N LEU A 28 5.90 -5.94 6.25
CA LEU A 28 4.77 -6.10 5.34
C LEU A 28 3.44 -5.90 6.06
N VAL A 29 2.68 -4.93 5.58
CA VAL A 29 1.36 -4.57 6.12
C VAL A 29 0.26 -5.25 5.33
N LEU A 30 0.30 -5.08 4.01
CA LEU A 30 -0.72 -5.55 3.08
C LEU A 30 -0.08 -5.88 1.74
N ILE A 31 -0.44 -7.03 1.16
CA ILE A 31 -0.18 -7.36 -0.24
C ILE A 31 -1.53 -7.54 -0.91
N VAL A 32 -1.82 -6.73 -1.91
CA VAL A 32 -2.95 -6.91 -2.81
C VAL A 32 -2.41 -7.53 -4.10
N SER A 33 -3.01 -8.63 -4.55
CA SER A 33 -2.63 -9.34 -5.77
C SER A 33 -3.88 -9.66 -6.58
N GLY A 34 -3.73 -9.99 -7.87
CA GLY A 34 -4.86 -10.26 -8.75
C GLY A 34 -5.62 -9.01 -9.19
N LEU A 35 -4.98 -7.83 -9.13
CA LEU A 35 -5.58 -6.58 -9.59
C LEU A 35 -5.90 -6.61 -11.09
N ASN A 36 -5.10 -7.34 -11.86
CA ASN A 36 -5.30 -7.49 -13.30
C ASN A 36 -6.30 -8.61 -13.65
N THR A 37 -6.55 -9.55 -12.73
CA THR A 37 -7.47 -10.68 -12.92
C THR A 37 -8.87 -10.40 -12.40
N GLY A 38 -9.09 -9.25 -11.74
CA GLY A 38 -10.38 -8.86 -11.16
C GLY A 38 -10.73 -9.61 -9.87
N ILE A 39 -9.82 -10.42 -9.34
CA ILE A 39 -9.97 -11.15 -8.08
C ILE A 39 -8.94 -10.58 -7.11
N ASP A 40 -9.35 -9.64 -6.27
CA ASP A 40 -8.46 -8.92 -5.36
C ASP A 40 -8.11 -9.78 -4.13
N HIS A 41 -6.96 -10.45 -4.22
CA HIS A 41 -6.40 -11.19 -3.09
C HIS A 41 -5.62 -10.25 -2.18
N ALA A 42 -6.22 -9.90 -1.04
CA ALA A 42 -5.58 -9.11 0.01
C ALA A 42 -5.02 -10.00 1.12
N THR A 43 -3.69 -10.05 1.22
CA THR A 43 -2.95 -10.75 2.27
C THR A 43 -2.42 -9.73 3.26
N TRP A 44 -2.72 -9.91 4.55
CA TRP A 44 -2.30 -9.01 5.63
C TRP A 44 -1.12 -9.62 6.38
N GLY A 45 -0.17 -8.78 6.80
CA GLY A 45 0.84 -9.20 7.76
C GLY A 45 0.19 -9.58 9.10
N ASP A 46 0.81 -10.50 9.85
CA ASP A 46 0.23 -11.06 11.08
C ASP A 46 -0.18 -9.99 12.10
N GLU A 47 0.67 -8.98 12.31
CA GLU A 47 0.38 -7.86 13.23
C GLU A 47 -0.77 -6.95 12.76
N TRP A 48 -1.03 -6.92 11.45
CA TRP A 48 -2.01 -6.02 10.82
C TRP A 48 -3.34 -6.72 10.56
N ARG A 49 -3.35 -8.05 10.49
CA ARG A 49 -4.55 -8.85 10.32
C ARG A 49 -5.52 -8.73 11.51
N SER A 50 -4.99 -8.51 12.71
CA SER A 50 -5.76 -8.34 13.95
C SER A 50 -6.39 -6.95 14.10
N ARG A 51 -6.05 -5.99 13.22
CA ARG A 51 -6.60 -4.63 13.26
C ARG A 51 -8.10 -4.60 12.91
N PRO A 52 -8.82 -3.55 13.36
CA PRO A 52 -10.22 -3.36 13.04
C PRO A 52 -10.52 -3.47 11.54
N PRO A 53 -11.67 -4.05 11.13
CA PRO A 53 -12.05 -4.14 9.72
C PRO A 53 -12.14 -2.77 9.03
N GLU A 54 -12.57 -1.75 9.74
CA GLU A 54 -12.60 -0.35 9.27
C GLU A 54 -11.19 0.16 8.91
N TRP A 55 -10.19 -0.11 9.74
CA TRP A 55 -8.81 0.28 9.50
C TRP A 55 -8.23 -0.45 8.27
N ARG A 56 -8.55 -1.74 8.14
CA ARG A 56 -8.14 -2.56 6.98
C ARG A 56 -8.78 -2.06 5.68
N ALA A 57 -10.06 -1.67 5.71
CA ALA A 57 -10.73 -1.08 4.55
C ALA A 57 -10.07 0.27 4.18
N TRP A 58 -9.86 1.14 5.16
CA TRP A 58 -9.20 2.43 4.95
C TRP A 58 -7.80 2.30 4.36
N LEU A 59 -6.98 1.34 4.82
CA LEU A 59 -5.64 1.14 4.28
C LEU A 59 -5.66 0.64 2.83
N LYS A 60 -6.61 -0.24 2.49
CA LYS A 60 -6.83 -0.67 1.10
C LYS A 60 -7.19 0.51 0.21
N ASP A 61 -8.13 1.35 0.63
CA ASP A 61 -8.51 2.57 -0.09
C ASP A 61 -7.34 3.53 -0.24
N CYS A 62 -6.53 3.71 0.80
CA CYS A 62 -5.32 4.53 0.74
C CYS A 62 -4.31 3.98 -0.28
N ALA A 63 -4.07 2.66 -0.29
CA ALA A 63 -3.16 2.02 -1.23
C ALA A 63 -3.64 2.18 -2.68
N ALA A 64 -4.94 1.96 -2.92
CA ALA A 64 -5.57 2.15 -4.22
C ALA A 64 -5.49 3.63 -4.67
N HIS A 65 -5.74 4.58 -3.77
CA HIS A 65 -5.66 6.00 -4.04
C HIS A 65 -4.24 6.46 -4.39
N VAL A 66 -3.22 6.00 -3.65
CA VAL A 66 -1.80 6.32 -3.93
C VAL A 66 -1.36 5.74 -5.26
N PHE A 67 -1.84 4.54 -5.59
CA PHE A 67 -1.60 3.94 -6.89
C PHE A 67 -2.31 4.71 -8.04
N ALA A 68 -3.56 5.11 -7.87
CA ALA A 68 -4.32 5.84 -8.90
C ALA A 68 -3.81 7.27 -9.09
N ASN A 69 -3.61 8.02 -8.00
CA ASN A 69 -3.37 9.47 -8.03
C ASN A 69 -1.91 9.89 -7.84
N GLY A 70 -1.00 8.97 -7.52
CA GLY A 70 0.43 9.28 -7.50
C GLY A 70 0.94 10.10 -6.33
N SER A 71 0.11 10.43 -5.34
CA SER A 71 0.55 10.89 -4.02
C SER A 71 -0.63 11.03 -3.06
N LEU A 72 -0.40 10.64 -1.81
CA LEU A 72 -0.92 11.40 -0.67
C LEU A 72 0.20 12.36 -0.24
N LEU A 73 0.14 13.55 -0.86
CA LEU A 73 0.88 14.80 -0.64
C LEU A 73 2.30 14.78 0.01
N LYS A 74 3.22 15.38 -0.76
CA LYS A 74 4.57 15.89 -0.40
C LYS A 74 5.52 14.85 0.20
N GLU A 75 6.42 14.30 -0.60
CA GLU A 75 7.72 14.94 -0.82
C GLU A 75 8.38 14.37 -2.07
N ARG A 76 9.10 15.27 -2.74
CA ARG A 76 9.75 15.13 -4.03
C ARG A 76 10.98 14.21 -3.88
N GLN A 77 11.13 13.27 -4.81
CA GLN A 77 12.36 12.95 -5.56
C GLN A 77 12.77 11.46 -5.68
N THR A 78 13.22 11.17 -6.90
CA THR A 78 14.21 10.16 -7.33
C THR A 78 13.81 8.68 -7.34
N GLY A 79 13.28 8.26 -8.49
CA GLY A 79 13.90 7.16 -9.24
C GLY A 79 13.58 5.72 -8.85
N THR A 80 12.59 5.45 -8.00
CA THR A 80 12.26 4.06 -7.62
C THR A 80 10.78 3.77 -7.84
N ARG A 81 10.46 2.53 -8.27
CA ARG A 81 9.12 1.99 -8.58
C ARG A 81 8.10 2.01 -7.41
N ALA A 82 8.36 2.81 -6.38
CA ALA A 82 7.61 2.88 -5.13
C ALA A 82 6.94 4.25 -4.99
N ARG A 83 5.67 4.28 -4.61
CA ARG A 83 4.92 5.49 -4.30
C ARG A 83 4.77 5.62 -2.78
N LYS A 84 5.00 6.83 -2.27
CA LYS A 84 4.97 7.11 -0.84
C LYS A 84 3.55 7.50 -0.40
N ALA A 85 3.09 6.95 0.72
CA ALA A 85 1.79 7.27 1.33
C ALA A 85 1.97 7.63 2.81
N ARG A 86 1.74 8.88 3.18
CA ARG A 86 1.62 9.21 4.60
C ARG A 86 0.19 8.93 5.04
N CYS A 87 -0.01 7.83 5.75
CA CYS A 87 -1.30 7.42 6.27
C CYS A 87 -1.20 7.42 7.80
N CYS A 88 -1.87 8.36 8.47
CA CYS A 88 -1.85 8.44 9.93
C CYS A 88 -2.71 7.30 10.51
N ASP A 89 -2.12 6.47 11.38
CA ASP A 89 -2.86 5.59 12.26
C ASP A 89 -3.44 6.44 13.42
N GLY A 90 -4.75 6.66 13.40
CA GLY A 90 -5.48 7.30 14.51
C GLY A 90 -5.60 6.38 15.71
#